data_AF-A0A149TNL0-F1
#
_entry.id   AF-A0A149TNL0-F1
#
_cell.length_a   1.000
_cell.length_b   1.000
_cell.length_c   1.000
_cell.angle_alpha   90.00
_cell.angle_beta   90.00
_cell.angle_gamma   90.00
#
_symmetry.space_group_name_H-M   'P 1'
#
loop_
_entity.id
_entity.type
_entity.pdbx_description
1 polymer ?
#
loop_
_entity_poly.entity_id
_entity_poly.type
_entity_poly.pdbx_seq_one_letter_code
_entity_poly.pdbx_strand_id
1 'polypeptide(L)'
;MISSDLNQVLYDAPEWCIALIASRLHLVWIATVCGKLKSDFRYSNTLGWNTFPVPKFTDEQLEALSASARRILKCRYSHYPKTIADLYDPNKMPDDLRAVHKENDDLLESMYIGRPFRNDTERLETLFKLYAAKIKTLETASKKKKA
;
A
#
# COMPACT_ATOMS: atom_id res chain seq x y z
N MET A 1 12.00 -4.62 -20.56
CA MET A 1 12.52 -4.06 -19.29
C MET A 1 13.15 -5.21 -18.51
N ILE A 2 14.40 -5.10 -18.07
CA ILE A 2 15.07 -6.13 -17.27
C ILE A 2 15.11 -5.62 -15.83
N SER A 3 14.63 -6.44 -14.89
CA SER A 3 14.69 -6.17 -13.46
C SER A 3 15.51 -7.27 -12.79
N SER A 4 16.35 -6.91 -11.83
CA SER A 4 17.06 -7.90 -11.00
C SER A 4 16.11 -8.59 -10.03
N ASP A 5 16.59 -9.70 -9.45
CA ASP A 5 15.94 -10.49 -8.40
C ASP A 5 15.79 -9.75 -7.07
N LEU A 6 16.55 -8.66 -6.87
CA LEU A 6 16.40 -7.77 -5.71
C LEU A 6 15.10 -6.95 -5.74
N ASN A 7 14.46 -6.83 -6.90
CA ASN A 7 13.22 -6.09 -7.05
C ASN A 7 12.01 -7.03 -7.16
N GLN A 8 10.84 -6.53 -6.78
CA GLN A 8 9.56 -7.18 -7.04
C GLN A 8 8.81 -6.38 -8.11
N VAL A 9 8.14 -7.07 -9.03
CA VAL A 9 7.48 -6.44 -10.18
C VAL A 9 6.03 -6.93 -10.29
N LEU A 10 5.11 -5.98 -10.46
CA LEU A 10 3.74 -6.24 -10.89
C LEU A 10 3.62 -5.84 -12.36
N TYR A 11 3.44 -6.82 -13.25
CA TYR A 11 3.26 -6.57 -14.68
C TYR A 11 1.82 -6.13 -14.97
N ASP A 12 1.68 -5.14 -15.86
CA ASP A 12 0.39 -4.59 -16.29
C ASP A 12 -0.54 -4.24 -15.11
N ALA A 13 0.07 -3.74 -14.03
CA ALA A 13 -0.63 -3.42 -12.81
C ALA A 13 -1.61 -2.25 -13.06
N PRO A 14 -2.86 -2.36 -12.58
CA PRO A 14 -3.76 -1.22 -12.55
C PRO A 14 -3.15 -0.05 -11.77
N GLU A 15 -3.47 1.18 -12.17
CA GLU A 15 -2.86 2.38 -11.58
C GLU A 15 -3.14 2.53 -10.08
N TRP A 16 -4.31 2.09 -9.61
CA TRP A 16 -4.67 2.07 -8.18
C TRP A 16 -3.70 1.25 -7.33
N CYS A 17 -2.94 0.30 -7.90
CA CYS A 17 -1.92 -0.43 -7.15
C CYS A 17 -0.85 0.51 -6.57
N ILE A 18 -0.51 1.58 -7.28
CA ILE A 18 0.45 2.59 -6.78
C ILE A 18 -0.13 3.33 -5.58
N ALA A 19 -1.43 3.66 -5.59
CA ALA A 19 -2.09 4.29 -4.44
C ALA A 19 -2.00 3.41 -3.18
N LEU A 20 -2.14 2.09 -3.31
CA LEU A 20 -1.93 1.16 -2.19
C LEU A 20 -0.45 1.10 -1.79
N ILE A 21 0.46 0.89 -2.74
CA ILE A 21 1.89 0.69 -2.44
C ILE A 21 2.51 1.94 -1.80
N ALA A 22 2.07 3.11 -2.23
CA ALA A 22 2.53 4.41 -1.75
C ALA A 22 1.87 4.85 -0.43
N SER A 23 0.91 4.08 0.11
CA SER A 23 0.17 4.45 1.32
C SER A 23 0.90 4.12 2.62
N ARG A 24 0.56 4.85 3.68
CA ARG A 24 1.00 4.54 5.04
C ARG A 24 0.50 3.18 5.52
N LEU A 25 -0.71 2.77 5.13
CA LEU A 25 -1.28 1.46 5.49
C LEU A 25 -0.40 0.30 5.00
N HIS A 26 0.01 0.34 3.74
CA HIS A 26 0.88 -0.69 3.19
C HIS A 26 2.28 -0.65 3.80
N LEU A 27 2.84 0.56 3.98
CA LEU A 27 4.14 0.72 4.62
C LEU A 27 4.17 0.14 6.05
N VAL A 28 3.14 0.42 6.84
CA VAL A 28 2.99 -0.09 8.21
C VAL A 28 2.80 -1.61 8.19
N TRP A 29 2.03 -2.15 7.24
CA TRP A 29 1.88 -3.60 7.07
C TRP A 29 3.22 -4.29 6.80
N ILE A 30 3.97 -3.85 5.78
CA ILE A 30 5.28 -4.41 5.42
C ILE A 30 6.24 -4.33 6.60
N ALA A 31 6.26 -3.19 7.30
CA ALA A 31 7.13 -2.99 8.46
C ALA A 31 6.89 -4.01 9.58
N THR A 32 5.67 -4.57 9.66
CA THR A 32 5.26 -5.56 10.65
C THR A 32 5.40 -7.01 10.16
N VAL A 33 5.03 -7.31 8.91
CA VAL A 33 4.92 -8.71 8.43
C VAL A 33 6.10 -9.17 7.58
N CYS A 34 6.81 -8.25 6.93
CA CYS A 34 7.98 -8.59 6.14
C CYS A 34 9.24 -8.68 7.00
N GLY A 35 10.22 -9.43 6.51
CA GLY A 35 11.53 -9.50 7.14
C GLY A 35 12.27 -8.15 7.09
N LYS A 36 13.32 -8.05 7.90
CA LYS A 36 14.24 -6.92 7.86
C LYS A 36 15.66 -7.42 7.61
N LEU A 37 16.44 -6.66 6.86
CA LEU A 37 17.88 -6.85 6.79
C LEU A 37 18.52 -5.75 7.64
N LYS A 38 18.96 -6.13 8.85
CA LYS A 38 19.31 -5.15 9.90
C LYS A 38 18.11 -4.23 10.19
N SER A 39 18.19 -2.94 9.88
CA SER A 39 17.11 -1.96 10.02
C SER A 39 16.23 -1.84 8.78
N ASP A 40 16.70 -2.29 7.63
CA ASP A 40 16.09 -1.99 6.34
C ASP A 40 14.97 -2.98 6.01
N PHE A 41 13.87 -2.48 5.44
CA PHE A 41 12.76 -3.32 5.05
C PHE A 41 13.16 -4.26 3.91
N ARG A 42 12.96 -5.57 4.11
CA ARG A 42 13.10 -6.54 3.04
C ARG A 42 11.71 -6.91 2.52
N TYR A 43 11.29 -6.20 1.48
CA TYR A 43 9.98 -6.41 0.85
C TYR A 43 9.85 -7.86 0.37
N SER A 44 8.69 -8.48 0.61
CA SER A 44 8.35 -9.81 0.13
C SER A 44 6.98 -9.75 -0.53
N ASN A 45 6.86 -10.25 -1.75
CA ASN A 45 5.56 -10.42 -2.40
C ASN A 45 4.67 -11.39 -1.58
N THR A 46 5.24 -12.53 -1.16
CA THR A 46 4.53 -13.56 -0.40
C THR A 46 4.02 -13.09 0.96
N LEU A 47 4.84 -12.36 1.72
CA LEU A 47 4.46 -11.92 3.06
C LEU A 47 3.86 -10.52 3.10
N GLY A 48 4.22 -9.63 2.19
CA GLY A 48 3.73 -8.25 2.14
C GLY A 48 2.49 -8.13 1.28
N TRP A 49 2.66 -8.18 -0.05
CA TRP A 49 1.59 -7.94 -1.02
C TRP A 49 0.46 -8.98 -0.95
N ASN A 50 0.79 -10.27 -1.00
CA ASN A 50 -0.21 -11.34 -1.06
C ASN A 50 -1.08 -11.44 0.21
N THR A 51 -0.55 -11.01 1.35
CA THR A 51 -1.27 -11.01 2.63
C THR A 51 -1.94 -9.68 2.94
N PHE A 52 -1.61 -8.60 2.20
CA PHE A 52 -2.14 -7.28 2.48
C PHE A 52 -3.68 -7.31 2.42
N PRO A 53 -4.37 -6.97 3.52
CA PRO A 53 -5.81 -7.10 3.58
C PRO A 53 -6.46 -5.89 2.90
N VAL A 54 -6.77 -6.04 1.62
CA VAL A 54 -7.49 -5.05 0.81
C VAL A 54 -9.00 -5.37 0.85
N PRO A 55 -9.86 -4.41 1.24
CA PRO A 55 -11.31 -4.58 1.15
C PRO A 55 -11.75 -4.61 -0.31
N LYS A 56 -13.02 -4.95 -0.56
CA LYS A 56 -13.59 -4.85 -1.91
C LYS A 56 -13.92 -3.39 -2.21
N PHE A 57 -13.20 -2.79 -3.15
CA PHE A 57 -13.49 -1.45 -3.64
C PHE A 57 -14.55 -1.50 -4.75
N THR A 58 -15.36 -0.44 -4.86
CA THR A 58 -16.23 -0.21 -6.03
C THR A 58 -15.40 0.35 -7.19
N ASP A 59 -15.96 0.33 -8.41
CA ASP A 59 -15.27 0.86 -9.59
C ASP A 59 -14.97 2.37 -9.44
N GLU A 60 -15.86 3.13 -8.81
CA GLU A 60 -15.63 4.55 -8.52
C GLU A 60 -14.49 4.75 -7.51
N GLN A 61 -14.39 3.88 -6.51
CA GLN A 61 -13.29 3.91 -5.55
C GLN A 61 -11.96 3.55 -6.21
N LEU A 62 -11.94 2.57 -7.11
CA LEU A 62 -10.76 2.19 -7.89
C LEU A 62 -10.31 3.33 -8.82
N GLU A 63 -11.23 4.05 -9.44
CA GLU A 63 -10.89 5.22 -10.25
C GLU A 63 -10.37 6.37 -9.39
N ALA A 64 -10.97 6.62 -8.22
CA ALA A 64 -10.46 7.62 -7.27
C ALA A 64 -9.02 7.31 -6.81
N LEU A 65 -8.71 6.04 -6.53
CA LEU A 65 -7.37 5.57 -6.22
C LEU A 65 -6.42 5.72 -7.41
N SER A 66 -6.87 5.41 -8.63
CA SER A 66 -6.09 5.60 -9.85
C SER A 66 -5.75 7.08 -10.07
N ALA A 67 -6.72 7.98 -9.89
CA ALA A 67 -6.49 9.42 -9.95
C ALA A 67 -5.50 9.90 -8.87
N SER A 68 -5.57 9.36 -7.65
CA SER A 68 -4.62 9.64 -6.58
C SER A 68 -3.20 9.18 -6.93
N ALA A 69 -3.06 7.97 -7.48
CA ALA A 69 -1.79 7.44 -7.97
C ALA A 69 -1.18 8.35 -9.05
N ARG A 70 -1.97 8.81 -10.03
CA ARG A 70 -1.52 9.76 -11.06
C ARG A 70 -1.02 11.07 -10.46
N ARG A 71 -1.68 11.60 -9.42
CA ARG A 71 -1.23 12.82 -8.72
C ARG A 71 0.15 12.62 -8.07
N ILE A 72 0.35 11.51 -7.36
CA ILE A 72 1.65 11.17 -6.76
C ILE A 72 2.74 11.08 -7.85
N LEU A 73 2.47 10.35 -8.95
CA LEU A 73 3.43 10.20 -10.04
C LEU A 73 3.76 11.54 -10.72
N LYS A 74 2.75 12.39 -10.94
CA LYS A 74 2.94 13.73 -11.53
C LYS A 74 3.76 14.64 -10.62
N CYS A 75 3.49 14.62 -9.31
CA CYS A 75 4.27 15.39 -8.34
C CYS A 75 5.73 14.93 -8.31
N ARG A 76 6.00 13.62 -8.29
CA ARG A 76 7.37 13.10 -8.41
C ARG A 76 8.06 13.63 -9.67
N TYR A 77 7.36 13.61 -10.80
CA TYR A 77 7.89 14.06 -12.09
C TYR A 77 8.23 15.57 -12.10
N SER A 78 7.43 16.43 -11.45
CA SER A 78 7.69 17.88 -11.42
C SER A 78 8.96 18.26 -10.66
N HIS A 79 9.54 17.35 -9.87
CA HIS A 79 10.79 17.58 -9.14
C HIS A 79 12.04 17.10 -9.89
N TYR A 80 11.94 16.73 -11.17
CA TYR A 80 13.10 16.41 -11.99
C TYR A 80 14.14 17.56 -11.94
N PRO A 81 15.45 17.29 -11.74
CA PRO A 81 16.13 15.99 -11.85
C PRO A 81 16.35 15.22 -10.53
N LYS A 82 15.63 15.52 -9.44
CA LYS A 82 15.79 14.78 -8.16
C LYS A 82 15.52 13.28 -8.34
N THR A 83 16.33 12.44 -7.67
CA THR A 83 16.12 10.99 -7.65
C THR A 83 15.00 10.59 -6.70
N ILE A 84 14.48 9.37 -6.80
CA ILE A 84 13.51 8.84 -5.83
C ILE A 84 14.10 8.85 -4.40
N ALA A 85 15.40 8.60 -4.24
CA ALA A 85 16.05 8.67 -2.92
C ALA A 85 16.00 10.10 -2.35
N ASP A 86 16.27 11.11 -3.18
CA ASP A 86 16.21 12.52 -2.76
C ASP A 86 14.78 12.94 -2.39
N LEU A 87 13.79 12.48 -3.16
CA LEU A 87 12.39 12.79 -2.95
C LEU A 87 11.83 12.19 -1.66
N TYR A 88 12.32 11.02 -1.25
CA TYR A 88 11.83 10.28 -0.09
C TYR A 88 12.77 10.35 1.13
N ASP A 89 13.77 11.25 1.12
CA ASP A 89 14.52 11.60 2.33
C ASP A 89 13.54 12.16 3.38
N PRO A 90 13.38 11.53 4.57
CA PRO A 90 12.41 11.95 5.57
C PRO A 90 12.55 13.42 5.99
N ASN A 91 13.77 13.96 5.97
CA ASN A 91 14.09 15.32 6.37
C ASN A 91 13.95 16.35 5.23
N LYS A 92 13.99 15.90 3.96
CA LYS A 92 14.02 16.78 2.78
C LYS A 92 12.89 16.54 1.78
N MET A 93 11.99 15.59 2.07
CA MET A 93 10.85 15.31 1.21
C MET A 93 10.01 16.59 1.00
N PRO A 94 9.79 17.00 -0.27
CA PRO A 94 9.05 18.22 -0.61
C PRO A 94 7.64 18.23 -0.01
N ASP A 95 7.17 19.41 0.39
CA ASP A 95 5.87 19.56 1.07
C ASP A 95 4.69 19.20 0.16
N ASP A 96 4.77 19.51 -1.13
CA ASP A 96 3.77 19.10 -2.13
C ASP A 96 3.72 17.57 -2.28
N LEU A 97 4.88 16.90 -2.23
CA LEU A 97 4.94 15.44 -2.25
C LEU A 97 4.36 14.84 -0.96
N ARG A 98 4.63 15.42 0.21
CA ARG A 98 3.98 15.01 1.47
C ARG A 98 2.47 15.19 1.41
N ALA A 99 2.00 16.31 0.85
CA ALA A 99 0.58 16.61 0.73
C ALA A 99 -0.14 15.58 -0.13
N VAL A 100 0.37 15.24 -1.32
CA VAL A 100 -0.29 14.24 -2.19
C VAL A 100 -0.27 12.84 -1.58
N HIS A 101 0.74 12.49 -0.79
CA HIS A 101 0.74 11.24 -0.01
C HIS A 101 -0.31 11.26 1.10
N LYS A 102 -0.44 12.37 1.82
CA LYS A 102 -1.46 12.53 2.85
C LYS A 102 -2.87 12.45 2.27
N GLU A 103 -3.13 13.08 1.13
CA GLU A 103 -4.40 12.97 0.41
C GLU A 103 -4.71 11.52 0.02
N ASN A 104 -3.70 10.78 -0.46
CA ASN A 104 -3.84 9.37 -0.78
C ASN A 104 -4.16 8.52 0.44
N ASP A 105 -3.50 8.79 1.57
CA ASP A 105 -3.76 8.12 2.83
C ASP A 105 -5.16 8.43 3.35
N ASP A 106 -5.56 9.70 3.41
CA ASP A 106 -6.90 10.10 3.86
C ASP A 106 -8.01 9.47 2.99
N LEU A 107 -7.80 9.43 1.66
CA LEU A 107 -8.69 8.76 0.71
C LEU A 107 -8.78 7.26 1.01
N LEU A 108 -7.66 6.55 1.08
CA LEU A 108 -7.63 5.11 1.28
C LEU A 108 -8.20 4.73 2.65
N GLU A 109 -7.81 5.44 3.70
CA GLU A 109 -8.26 5.20 5.07
C GLU A 109 -9.78 5.39 5.21
N SER A 110 -10.35 6.38 4.52
CA SER A 110 -11.81 6.54 4.44
C SER A 110 -12.50 5.33 3.80
N MET A 111 -11.88 4.65 2.85
CA MET A 111 -12.44 3.43 2.25
C MET A 111 -12.34 2.21 3.18
N TYR A 112 -11.40 2.22 4.13
CA TYR A 112 -11.23 1.13 5.11
C TYR A 112 -12.19 1.24 6.29
N ILE A 113 -12.33 2.44 6.88
CA ILE A 113 -13.08 2.64 8.12
C ILE A 113 -14.01 3.87 8.12
N GLY A 114 -14.12 4.58 7.00
CA GLY A 114 -14.95 5.79 6.89
C GLY A 114 -14.32 7.08 7.43
N ARG A 115 -13.08 7.02 7.95
CA ARG A 115 -12.34 8.17 8.51
C ARG A 115 -10.83 7.93 8.51
N PRO A 116 -10.00 8.96 8.75
CA PRO A 116 -8.58 8.77 9.02
C PRO A 116 -8.31 7.96 10.30
N PHE A 117 -7.21 7.21 10.30
CA PHE A 117 -6.68 6.52 11.47
C PHE A 117 -5.94 7.48 12.40
N ARG A 118 -6.05 7.23 13.70
CA ARG A 118 -5.44 8.05 14.75
C ARG A 118 -3.93 7.84 14.83
N ASN A 119 -3.48 6.60 14.64
CA ASN A 119 -2.07 6.21 14.76
C ASN A 119 -1.82 4.86 14.07
N ASP A 120 -0.55 4.46 13.99
CA ASP A 120 -0.15 3.21 13.34
C ASP A 120 -0.63 1.95 14.09
N THR A 121 -0.87 2.03 15.40
CA THR A 121 -1.45 0.92 16.17
C THR A 121 -2.87 0.62 15.69
N GLU A 122 -3.71 1.64 15.52
CA GLU A 122 -5.08 1.48 15.01
C GLU A 122 -5.09 0.93 13.57
N ARG A 123 -4.14 1.38 12.74
CA ARG A 123 -3.92 0.85 11.38
C ARG A 123 -3.65 -0.66 11.44
N LEU A 124 -2.65 -1.07 12.23
CA LEU A 124 -2.28 -2.48 12.35
C LEU A 124 -3.41 -3.35 12.89
N GLU A 125 -4.08 -2.93 13.96
CA GLU A 125 -5.20 -3.68 14.53
C GLU A 125 -6.30 -3.92 13.49
N THR A 126 -6.63 -2.90 12.70
CA THR A 126 -7.65 -3.01 11.66
C THR A 126 -7.21 -3.93 10.53
N LEU A 127 -5.97 -3.81 10.07
CA LEU A 127 -5.41 -4.71 9.05
C LEU A 127 -5.41 -6.17 9.55
N PHE A 128 -4.98 -6.45 10.78
CA PHE A 128 -5.02 -7.80 11.34
C PHE A 128 -6.44 -8.36 11.46
N LYS A 129 -7.42 -7.54 11.86
CA LYS A 129 -8.84 -7.94 11.90
C LYS A 129 -9.35 -8.33 10.51
N LEU A 130 -9.06 -7.51 9.49
CA LEU A 130 -9.45 -7.81 8.10
C LEU A 130 -8.75 -9.06 7.56
N TYR A 131 -7.46 -9.22 7.87
CA TYR A 131 -6.69 -10.39 7.48
C TYR A 131 -7.29 -11.67 8.10
N ALA A 132 -7.54 -11.69 9.41
CA ALA A 132 -8.14 -12.83 10.09
C ALA A 132 -9.53 -13.20 9.53
N ALA A 133 -10.36 -12.19 9.22
CA ALA A 133 -11.66 -12.41 8.58
C ALA A 133 -11.52 -13.04 7.17
N LYS A 134 -10.53 -12.60 6.39
CA LYS A 134 -10.22 -13.16 5.07
C LYS A 134 -9.80 -14.63 5.17
N ILE A 135 -8.89 -14.96 6.10
CA ILE A 135 -8.45 -16.35 6.34
C ILE A 135 -9.64 -17.23 6.73
N LYS A 136 -10.47 -16.82 7.68
CA LYS A 136 -11.67 -17.57 8.10
C LYS A 136 -12.63 -17.84 6.94
N THR A 137 -12.78 -16.87 6.04
CA THR A 137 -13.61 -17.02 4.83
C THR A 137 -13.03 -18.07 3.87
N LEU A 138 -11.71 -18.04 3.65
CA LEU A 138 -11.01 -19.00 2.78
C LEU A 138 -11.08 -20.43 3.34
N GLU A 139 -10.89 -20.60 4.65
CA GLU A 139 -11.03 -21.91 5.31
C GLU A 139 -12.45 -22.48 5.18
N THR A 140 -13.46 -21.64 5.36
CA THR A 140 -14.87 -22.04 5.21
C THR A 140 -15.18 -22.46 3.77
N ALA A 141 -14.67 -21.72 2.78
CA ALA A 141 -14.82 -22.05 1.37
C ALA A 141 -14.10 -23.36 0.99
N SER A 142 -12.91 -23.62 1.55
CA SER A 142 -12.16 -24.86 1.35
C SER A 142 -12.90 -26.08 1.91
N LYS A 143 -13.48 -25.96 3.11
CA LYS A 143 -14.31 -27.03 3.72
C LYS A 143 -15.54 -27.36 2.87
N LYS A 144 -16.22 -26.35 2.31
CA LYS A 144 -17.38 -26.55 1.41
C LYS A 144 -17.04 -27.22 0.08
N LYS A 145 -15.80 -27.08 -0.43
CA LYS A 145 -15.36 -27.75 -1.67
C LYS A 145 -14.96 -29.22 -1.48
N LYS A 146 -14.71 -29.62 -0.23
CA LYS A 146 -14.33 -31.00 0.13
C LYS A 146 -15.52 -31.86 0.61
N ALA A 147 -16.68 -31.24 0.81
CA ALA A 147 -17.95 -31.88 1.13
C ALA A 147 -18.79 -31.99 -0.14
#